data_AF-A0A371K7K8-F1
#
_entry.id   AF-A0A371K7K8-F1
#
_cell.length_a   1.000
_cell.length_b   1.000
_cell.length_c   1.000
_cell.angle_alpha   90.00
_cell.angle_beta   90.00
_cell.angle_gamma   90.00
#
_symmetry.space_group_name_H-M   'P 1'
#
loop_
_entity.id
_entity.type
_entity.pdbx_description
1 polymer ?
#
loop_
_entity_poly.entity_id
_entity_poly.type
_entity_poly.pdbx_seq_one_letter_code
_entity_poly.pdbx_strand_id
1 'polypeptide(L)'
;KNDLNGNTNLATAKQNVQHAIDQLPNLNQAQRDEYNKQITQATLVPNVNAIQQAATTLNDAMTQLKQGIANKAQSKGSENYHDADTDKKTAYDNAGTKAEELLKQTTNPTMDPNTIQQALTKVNDTNHALNCNQKLADAKQDAKTTLGTLDHL
;
A
#
# COMPACT_ATOMS: atom_id res chain seq x y z
N LYS A 1 21.70 43.23 -7.50
CA LYS A 1 20.74 42.77 -8.53
C LYS A 1 21.12 41.33 -8.89
N ASN A 2 20.76 40.36 -8.04
CA ASN A 2 21.19 38.95 -8.14
C ASN A 2 20.00 37.97 -8.34
N ASP A 3 18.84 38.49 -8.75
CA ASP A 3 17.61 37.71 -8.89
C ASP A 3 17.59 36.81 -10.15
N LEU A 4 18.60 36.95 -11.03
CA LEU A 4 18.74 36.16 -12.26
C LEU A 4 19.24 34.73 -11.99
N ASN A 5 20.00 34.51 -10.90
CA ASN A 5 20.48 33.17 -10.55
C ASN A 5 19.44 32.38 -9.75
N GLY A 6 18.61 33.03 -8.92
CA GLY A 6 17.55 32.35 -8.16
C GLY A 6 16.46 31.77 -9.07
N ASN A 7 16.04 32.51 -10.10
CA ASN A 7 15.01 32.07 -11.04
C ASN A 7 15.50 30.97 -11.99
N THR A 8 16.73 31.08 -12.50
CA THR A 8 17.36 30.03 -13.31
C THR A 8 17.52 28.75 -12.48
N ASN A 9 17.97 28.87 -11.23
CA ASN A 9 18.09 27.72 -10.32
C ASN A 9 16.74 27.06 -10.02
N LEU A 10 15.66 27.84 -9.89
CA LEU A 10 14.32 27.30 -9.69
C LEU A 10 13.82 26.53 -10.92
N ALA A 11 13.97 27.09 -12.13
CA ALA A 11 13.53 26.43 -13.35
C ALA A 11 14.25 25.08 -13.55
N THR A 12 15.59 25.06 -13.37
CA THR A 12 16.38 23.83 -13.43
C THR A 12 15.97 22.84 -12.33
N ALA A 13 15.75 23.30 -11.09
CA ALA A 13 15.29 22.44 -10.01
C ALA A 13 13.93 21.78 -10.34
N LYS A 14 12.99 22.55 -10.89
CA LYS A 14 11.68 22.03 -11.33
C LYS A 14 11.84 20.94 -12.39
N GLN A 15 12.65 21.18 -13.42
CA GLN A 15 12.89 20.20 -14.49
C GLN A 15 13.53 18.90 -13.95
N ASN A 16 14.52 19.03 -13.07
CA ASN A 16 15.20 17.89 -12.48
C ASN A 16 14.25 17.05 -11.61
N VAL A 17 13.45 17.70 -10.75
CA VAL A 17 12.49 17.00 -9.89
C VAL A 17 11.35 16.40 -10.70
N GLN A 18 10.86 17.10 -11.72
CA GLN A 18 9.87 16.58 -12.66
C GLN A 18 10.35 15.26 -13.28
N HIS A 19 11.57 15.26 -13.83
CA HIS A 19 12.18 14.08 -14.39
C HIS A 19 12.34 12.96 -13.35
N ALA A 20 12.79 13.28 -12.13
CA ALA A 20 12.94 12.31 -11.06
C ALA A 20 11.62 11.64 -10.68
N ILE A 21 10.51 12.40 -10.60
CA ILE A 21 9.18 11.86 -10.31
C ILE A 21 8.67 10.97 -11.44
N ASP A 22 8.93 11.34 -12.70
CA ASP A 22 8.55 10.53 -13.86
C ASP A 22 9.26 9.17 -13.89
N GLN A 23 10.43 9.05 -13.24
CA GLN A 23 11.15 7.78 -13.07
C GLN A 23 10.66 6.94 -11.87
N LEU A 24 9.76 7.45 -11.02
CA LEU A 24 9.24 6.69 -9.88
C LEU A 24 8.25 5.62 -10.37
N PRO A 25 8.57 4.32 -10.18
CA PRO A 25 7.85 3.24 -10.85
C PRO A 25 6.48 2.93 -10.22
N ASN A 26 6.24 3.35 -8.97
CA ASN A 26 5.12 2.85 -8.19
C ASN A 26 4.01 3.86 -7.92
N LEU A 27 4.21 5.12 -8.23
CA LEU A 27 3.12 6.10 -8.26
C LEU A 27 2.08 5.72 -9.33
N ASN A 28 0.80 5.94 -9.05
CA ASN A 28 -0.23 5.93 -10.08
C ASN A 28 -0.16 7.24 -10.90
N GLN A 29 -0.84 7.28 -12.05
CA GLN A 29 -0.75 8.43 -12.95
C GLN A 29 -1.27 9.71 -12.29
N ALA A 30 -2.39 9.63 -11.56
CA ALA A 30 -2.98 10.79 -10.90
C ALA A 30 -2.05 11.39 -9.83
N GLN A 31 -1.32 10.56 -9.07
CA GLN A 31 -0.31 11.00 -8.11
C GLN A 31 0.84 11.75 -8.80
N ARG A 32 1.34 11.23 -9.92
CA ARG A 32 2.35 11.93 -10.74
C ARG A 32 1.82 13.28 -11.20
N ASP A 33 0.61 13.32 -11.75
CA ASP A 33 0.00 14.55 -12.26
C ASP A 33 -0.15 15.62 -11.16
N GLU A 34 -0.55 15.21 -9.95
CA GLU A 34 -0.68 16.14 -8.81
C GLU A 34 0.69 16.66 -8.34
N TYR A 35 1.74 15.82 -8.30
CA TYR A 35 3.08 16.32 -8.01
C TYR A 35 3.60 17.28 -9.09
N ASN A 36 3.34 17.00 -10.36
CA ASN A 36 3.75 17.85 -11.48
C ASN A 36 3.09 19.24 -11.39
N LYS A 37 1.82 19.27 -10.98
CA LYS A 37 1.10 20.50 -10.68
C LYS A 37 1.72 21.25 -9.49
N GLN A 38 2.08 20.56 -8.40
CA GLN A 38 2.76 21.19 -7.26
C GLN A 38 4.12 21.76 -7.64
N ILE A 39 4.92 21.04 -8.45
CA ILE A 39 6.22 21.52 -8.96
C ILE A 39 6.03 22.77 -9.81
N THR A 40 5.04 22.77 -10.70
CA THR A 40 4.71 23.92 -11.55
C THR A 40 4.39 25.15 -10.70
N GLN A 41 3.63 24.97 -9.62
CA GLN A 41 3.22 26.04 -8.70
C GLN A 41 4.31 26.48 -7.71
N ALA A 42 5.34 25.67 -7.47
CA ALA A 42 6.40 25.98 -6.51
C ALA A 42 7.17 27.26 -6.90
N THR A 43 7.40 28.15 -5.94
CA THR A 43 8.09 29.44 -6.15
C THR A 43 9.51 29.47 -5.61
N LEU A 44 9.93 28.44 -4.87
CA LEU A 44 11.22 28.36 -4.18
C LEU A 44 11.83 26.97 -4.37
N VAL A 45 13.15 26.90 -4.51
CA VAL A 45 13.90 25.64 -4.66
C VAL A 45 13.66 24.68 -3.47
N PRO A 46 13.65 25.14 -2.19
CA PRO A 46 13.30 24.28 -1.07
C PRO A 46 11.92 23.60 -1.19
N ASN A 47 10.92 24.28 -1.76
CA ASN A 47 9.58 23.70 -1.96
C ASN A 47 9.63 22.58 -3.00
N VAL A 48 10.39 22.78 -4.09
CA VAL A 48 10.60 21.77 -5.13
C VAL A 48 11.30 20.53 -4.56
N ASN A 49 12.32 20.72 -3.71
CA ASN A 49 13.00 19.62 -3.03
C ASN A 49 12.08 18.87 -2.05
N ALA A 50 11.23 19.59 -1.32
CA ALA A 50 10.24 18.98 -0.42
C ALA A 50 9.22 18.13 -1.20
N ILE A 51 8.80 18.56 -2.39
CA ILE A 51 7.93 17.79 -3.28
C ILE A 51 8.62 16.50 -3.73
N GLN A 52 9.91 16.56 -4.10
CA GLN A 52 10.69 15.37 -4.45
C GLN A 52 10.72 14.33 -3.32
N GLN A 53 10.97 14.80 -2.09
CA GLN A 53 11.00 13.93 -0.92
C GLN A 53 9.62 13.31 -0.65
N ALA A 54 8.55 14.09 -0.74
CA ALA A 54 7.18 13.61 -0.58
C ALA A 54 6.83 12.55 -1.63
N ALA A 55 7.21 12.76 -2.89
CA ALA A 55 6.99 11.81 -3.98
C ALA A 55 7.75 10.51 -3.79
N THR A 56 8.99 10.59 -3.30
CA THR A 56 9.79 9.40 -2.96
C THR A 56 9.13 8.60 -1.85
N THR A 57 8.71 9.25 -0.76
CA THR A 57 8.02 8.60 0.35
C THR A 57 6.70 7.95 -0.08
N LEU A 58 5.91 8.63 -0.91
CA LEU A 58 4.67 8.06 -1.43
C LEU A 58 4.94 6.87 -2.36
N ASN A 59 5.98 6.95 -3.21
CA ASN A 59 6.39 5.84 -4.06
C ASN A 59 6.77 4.62 -3.24
N ASP A 60 7.47 4.79 -2.12
CA ASP A 60 7.86 3.69 -1.25
C ASP A 60 6.63 3.04 -0.60
N ALA A 61 5.69 3.83 -0.08
CA ALA A 61 4.43 3.33 0.44
C ALA A 61 3.61 2.58 -0.63
N MET A 62 3.56 3.10 -1.86
CA MET A 62 2.90 2.45 -2.99
C MET A 62 3.60 1.14 -3.39
N THR A 63 4.93 1.09 -3.30
CA THR A 63 5.72 -0.13 -3.53
C THR A 63 5.32 -1.22 -2.55
N GLN A 64 5.28 -0.88 -1.26
CA GLN A 64 4.89 -1.81 -0.21
C GLN A 64 3.43 -2.25 -0.37
N LEU A 65 2.52 -1.35 -0.74
CA LEU A 65 1.12 -1.69 -1.00
C LEU A 65 0.98 -2.70 -2.16
N LYS A 66 1.69 -2.48 -3.28
CA LYS A 66 1.72 -3.41 -4.42
C LYS A 66 2.23 -4.79 -4.01
N GLN A 67 3.32 -4.85 -3.24
CA GLN A 67 3.87 -6.11 -2.73
C GLN A 67 2.89 -6.84 -1.80
N GLY A 68 2.24 -6.11 -0.87
CA GLY A 68 1.23 -6.67 0.02
C GLY A 68 0.03 -7.27 -0.73
N ILE A 69 -0.44 -6.60 -1.79
CA ILE A 69 -1.52 -7.12 -2.63
C ILE A 69 -1.07 -8.34 -3.45
N ALA A 70 0.16 -8.35 -3.97
CA ALA A 70 0.69 -9.50 -4.69
C ALA A 70 0.75 -10.75 -3.78
N ASN A 71 1.22 -10.59 -2.55
CA ASN A 71 1.20 -11.65 -1.54
C ASN A 71 -0.24 -12.10 -1.22
N LYS A 72 -1.23 -11.20 -1.29
CA LYS A 72 -2.64 -11.55 -1.09
C LYS A 72 -3.16 -12.56 -2.11
N ALA A 73 -2.77 -12.43 -3.39
CA ALA A 73 -3.21 -13.33 -4.44
C ALA A 73 -2.82 -14.79 -4.13
N GLN A 74 -1.67 -14.98 -3.48
CA GLN A 74 -1.22 -16.28 -3.00
C GLN A 74 -2.08 -16.80 -1.82
N SER A 75 -2.38 -15.97 -0.82
CA SER A 75 -3.23 -16.38 0.32
C SER A 75 -4.65 -16.78 -0.11
N LYS A 76 -5.23 -16.13 -1.13
CA LYS A 76 -6.57 -16.49 -1.62
C LYS A 76 -6.67 -17.91 -2.18
N GLY A 77 -5.56 -18.46 -2.67
CA GLY A 77 -5.49 -19.85 -3.14
C GLY A 77 -5.13 -20.86 -2.05
N SER A 78 -4.96 -20.42 -0.79
CA SER A 78 -4.62 -21.30 0.32
C SER A 78 -5.87 -21.88 0.98
N GLU A 79 -5.76 -23.10 1.52
CA GLU A 79 -6.82 -23.76 2.30
C GLU A 79 -7.29 -22.88 3.47
N ASN A 80 -6.38 -22.14 4.11
CA ASN A 80 -6.68 -21.18 5.17
C ASN A 80 -7.75 -20.15 4.77
N TYR A 81 -7.77 -19.70 3.51
CA TYR A 81 -8.80 -18.79 3.02
C TYR A 81 -10.13 -19.51 2.77
N HIS A 82 -10.08 -20.75 2.32
CA HIS A 82 -11.28 -21.55 2.02
C HIS A 82 -12.02 -21.93 3.30
N ASP A 83 -11.30 -22.34 4.33
CA ASP A 83 -11.81 -22.82 5.62
C ASP A 83 -12.12 -21.70 6.63
N ALA A 84 -11.68 -20.47 6.36
CA ALA A 84 -11.98 -19.33 7.22
C ALA A 84 -13.47 -18.98 7.27
N ASP A 85 -13.89 -18.38 8.38
CA ASP A 85 -15.26 -17.88 8.54
C ASP A 85 -15.60 -16.81 7.48
N THR A 86 -16.85 -16.80 7.03
CA THR A 86 -17.37 -15.86 6.02
C THR A 86 -17.03 -14.40 6.32
N ASP A 87 -17.16 -13.96 7.58
CA ASP A 87 -16.88 -12.57 7.97
C ASP A 87 -15.41 -12.21 7.81
N LYS A 88 -14.49 -13.16 8.07
CA LYS A 88 -13.05 -12.93 7.92
C LYS A 88 -12.63 -12.91 6.46
N LYS A 89 -13.20 -13.79 5.64
CA LYS A 89 -13.03 -13.78 4.18
C LYS A 89 -13.50 -12.44 3.59
N THR A 90 -14.69 -12.00 4.01
CA THR A 90 -15.26 -10.70 3.61
C THR A 90 -14.36 -9.54 4.05
N ALA A 91 -13.86 -9.55 5.29
CA ALA A 91 -12.96 -8.50 5.78
C ALA A 91 -11.65 -8.44 4.98
N TYR A 92 -11.07 -9.59 4.66
CA TYR A 92 -9.86 -9.71 3.86
C TYR A 92 -10.06 -9.26 2.41
N ASP A 93 -11.17 -9.68 1.80
CA ASP A 93 -11.55 -9.27 0.46
C ASP A 93 -11.74 -7.76 0.36
N ASN A 94 -12.48 -7.17 1.31
CA ASN A 94 -12.71 -5.74 1.37
C ASN A 94 -11.41 -4.95 1.57
N ALA A 95 -10.54 -5.40 2.47
CA ALA A 95 -9.23 -4.76 2.69
C ALA A 95 -8.39 -4.78 1.40
N GLY A 96 -8.37 -5.91 0.72
CA GLY A 96 -7.65 -6.05 -0.54
C GLY A 96 -8.25 -5.23 -1.68
N THR A 97 -9.57 -5.17 -1.82
CA THR A 97 -10.25 -4.30 -2.79
C THR A 97 -9.91 -2.84 -2.53
N LYS A 98 -9.93 -2.41 -1.26
CA LYS A 98 -9.57 -1.03 -0.92
C LYS A 98 -8.13 -0.68 -1.28
N ALA A 99 -7.21 -1.62 -1.03
CA ALA A 99 -5.82 -1.48 -1.42
C ALA A 99 -5.66 -1.40 -2.95
N GLU A 100 -6.38 -2.24 -3.71
CA GLU A 100 -6.39 -2.19 -5.18
C GLU A 100 -6.98 -0.89 -5.75
N GLU A 101 -8.03 -0.34 -5.12
CA GLU A 101 -8.60 0.96 -5.47
C GLU A 101 -7.55 2.07 -5.38
N LEU A 102 -6.80 2.14 -4.27
CA LEU A 102 -5.74 3.15 -4.06
C LEU A 102 -4.67 3.08 -5.16
N LEU A 103 -4.30 1.87 -5.58
CA LEU A 103 -3.35 1.67 -6.69
C LEU A 103 -3.88 2.18 -8.04
N LYS A 104 -5.21 2.14 -8.24
CA LYS A 104 -5.87 2.40 -9.53
C LYS A 104 -6.56 3.75 -9.61
N GLN A 105 -6.47 4.60 -8.58
CA GLN A 105 -7.07 5.94 -8.60
C GLN A 105 -6.61 6.74 -9.82
N THR A 106 -7.59 7.20 -10.60
CA THR A 106 -7.37 8.01 -11.81
C THR A 106 -7.73 9.48 -11.61
N THR A 107 -8.48 9.80 -10.55
CA THR A 107 -8.85 11.17 -10.15
C THR A 107 -8.75 11.30 -8.64
N ASN A 108 -8.47 12.50 -8.15
CA ASN A 108 -8.34 12.82 -6.72
C ASN A 108 -7.48 11.78 -5.96
N PRO A 109 -6.21 11.61 -6.36
CA PRO A 109 -5.36 10.57 -5.81
C PRO A 109 -5.13 10.78 -4.31
N THR A 110 -4.97 9.68 -3.58
CA THR A 110 -4.42 9.72 -2.23
C THR A 110 -2.93 10.06 -2.30
N MET A 111 -2.59 11.24 -1.78
CA MET A 111 -1.21 11.77 -1.71
C MET A 111 -0.52 11.55 -0.37
N ASP A 112 -1.28 11.15 0.67
CA ASP A 112 -0.75 10.88 2.01
C ASP A 112 -0.22 9.44 2.11
N PRO A 113 1.08 9.24 2.33
CA PRO A 113 1.67 7.91 2.50
C PRO A 113 1.09 7.14 3.68
N ASN A 114 0.63 7.81 4.75
CA ASN A 114 0.06 7.13 5.91
C ASN A 114 -1.26 6.44 5.55
N THR A 115 -2.08 7.05 4.72
CA THR A 115 -3.32 6.44 4.22
C THR A 115 -3.03 5.17 3.39
N ILE A 116 -1.99 5.20 2.56
CA ILE A 116 -1.51 4.02 1.81
C ILE A 116 -1.01 2.92 2.77
N GLN A 117 -0.23 3.30 3.77
CA GLN A 117 0.30 2.37 4.78
C GLN A 117 -0.82 1.74 5.62
N GLN A 118 -1.85 2.50 5.99
CA GLN A 118 -3.01 1.98 6.73
C GLN A 118 -3.77 0.92 5.93
N ALA A 119 -3.94 1.12 4.63
CA ALA A 119 -4.54 0.11 3.76
C ALA A 119 -3.70 -1.17 3.72
N LEU A 120 -2.37 -1.05 3.62
CA LEU A 120 -1.46 -2.20 3.69
C LEU A 120 -1.56 -2.92 5.04
N THR A 121 -1.51 -2.19 6.16
CA THR A 121 -1.67 -2.77 7.50
C THR A 121 -2.99 -3.53 7.60
N LYS A 122 -4.09 -2.97 7.10
CA LYS A 122 -5.39 -3.63 7.12
C LYS A 122 -5.39 -4.94 6.32
N VAL A 123 -4.72 -4.98 5.16
CA VAL A 123 -4.55 -6.21 4.37
C VAL A 123 -3.76 -7.24 5.17
N ASN A 124 -2.66 -6.85 5.81
CA ASN A 124 -1.84 -7.76 6.60
C ASN A 124 -2.57 -8.31 7.83
N ASP A 125 -3.30 -7.46 8.56
CA ASP A 125 -4.04 -7.86 9.75
C ASP A 125 -5.17 -8.83 9.41
N THR A 126 -5.90 -8.56 8.33
CA THR A 126 -6.97 -9.45 7.87
C THR A 126 -6.42 -10.77 7.32
N ASN A 127 -5.26 -10.77 6.67
CA ASN A 127 -4.55 -11.99 6.28
C ASN A 127 -4.15 -12.83 7.50
N HIS A 128 -3.60 -12.18 8.53
CA HIS A 128 -3.23 -12.86 9.78
C HIS A 128 -4.44 -13.48 10.48
N ALA A 129 -5.57 -12.77 10.49
CA ALA A 129 -6.83 -13.27 11.08
C ALA A 129 -7.36 -14.52 10.38
N LEU A 130 -7.18 -14.65 9.06
CA LEU A 130 -7.51 -15.88 8.33
C LEU A 130 -6.66 -17.07 8.83
N ASN A 131 -5.35 -16.86 8.97
CA ASN A 131 -4.42 -17.91 9.37
C ASN A 131 -4.61 -18.37 10.83
N CYS A 132 -5.04 -17.48 11.73
CA CYS A 132 -5.31 -17.84 13.13
C CYS A 132 -6.53 -18.77 13.30
N ASN A 133 -7.52 -18.65 12.41
CA ASN A 133 -8.68 -19.54 12.41
C ASN A 133 -8.29 -20.98 12.10
N GLN A 134 -7.43 -21.21 11.09
CA GLN A 134 -6.96 -22.55 10.75
C GLN A 134 -6.32 -23.21 11.96
N LYS A 135 -5.37 -22.54 12.61
CA LYS A 135 -4.69 -23.06 13.80
C LYS A 135 -5.67 -23.42 14.92
N LEU A 136 -6.74 -22.64 15.09
CA LEU A 136 -7.76 -22.94 16.09
C LEU A 136 -8.64 -24.13 15.68
N ALA A 137 -9.00 -24.25 14.40
CA ALA A 137 -9.77 -25.38 13.88
C ALA A 137 -8.97 -26.70 13.99
N ASP A 138 -7.70 -26.67 13.59
CA ASP A 138 -6.77 -27.80 13.71
C ASP A 138 -6.64 -28.23 15.18
N ALA A 139 -6.37 -27.27 16.08
CA ALA A 139 -6.24 -27.57 17.51
C ALA A 139 -7.53 -28.17 18.12
N LYS A 140 -8.71 -27.75 17.66
CA LYS A 140 -9.99 -28.34 18.09
C LYS A 140 -10.16 -29.77 17.57
N GLN A 141 -9.77 -30.04 16.33
CA GLN A 141 -9.86 -31.37 15.72
C GLN A 141 -8.87 -32.36 16.37
N ASP A 142 -7.65 -31.90 16.65
CA ASP A 142 -6.63 -32.68 17.37
C ASP A 142 -7.10 -33.01 18.80
N ALA A 143 -7.67 -32.04 19.51
CA ALA A 143 -8.23 -32.26 20.84
C ALA A 143 -9.38 -33.28 20.82
N LYS A 144 -10.27 -33.21 19.82
CA LYS A 144 -11.38 -34.16 19.66
C LYS A 144 -10.89 -35.58 19.37
N THR A 145 -9.87 -35.71 18.53
CA THR A 145 -9.26 -37.02 18.20
C THR A 145 -8.62 -37.63 19.44
N THR A 146 -7.87 -36.83 20.21
CA THR A 146 -7.24 -37.26 21.46
C THR A 146 -8.27 -37.72 22.50
N LEU A 147 -9.36 -36.97 22.68
CA LEU A 147 -10.45 -37.36 23.59
C LEU A 147 -11.11 -38.67 23.15
N GLY A 148 -11.40 -38.84 21.86
CA GLY A 148 -11.98 -40.08 21.34
C GLY A 148 -11.08 -41.30 21.56
N THR A 149 -9.75 -41.14 21.53
CA THR A 149 -8.82 -42.23 21.86
C THR A 149 -8.73 -42.55 23.36
N LEU A 150 -9.05 -41.59 24.23
CA LEU A 150 -9.07 -41.79 25.68
C LEU A 150 -10.34 -42.49 26.16
N ASP A 151 -11.48 -42.31 25.49
CA ASP A 151 -12.75 -43.01 25.79
C ASP A 151 -12.69 -44.53 25.49
N HIS A 152 -11.61 -45.01 24.85
CA HIS A 152 -11.37 -46.42 24.52
C HIS A 152 -10.32 -47.11 25.42
N LEU A 153 -9.84 -46.42 26.46
CA LEU A 153 -8.93 -46.94 27.50
C LEU A 153 -9.70 -47.29 28.78
#